data_AF-A0A0Q3GZC5-F1
#
_entry.id   AF-A0A0Q3GZC5-F1
#
_cell.length_a   1.000
_cell.length_b   1.000
_cell.length_c   1.000
_cell.angle_alpha   90.00
_cell.angle_beta   90.00
_cell.angle_gamma   90.00
#
_symmetry.space_group_name_H-M   'P 1'
#
loop_
_entity.id
_entity.type
_entity.pdbx_description
1 polymer ?
#
loop_
_entity_poly.entity_id
_entity_poly.type
_entity_poly.pdbx_seq_one_letter_code
_entity_poly.pdbx_strand_id
1 'polypeptide(L)'
;MDGTAAPPTSTQEQQKEGGATDGRYGVLLYYKYAEVPDAPALAAFYEARCRALALVGRVRVGPDGVNATLGGRMAALEKHIEEMSSNSLFDGTDFKLASCEEPVDERVARECGFTSLSVRLVKELVTLCSNPSLTTPEISLAGRHLSAADFHSVLQSVGTGSYSEASAEKNEVVVLDARNLYETRIGKFHVPNVETLHPEIRQYSDLPLWIDEHSEKLRGKSIMMYCTGGIRCEMASAYIRSKGEGFENVFQLYGGIQRYLEQFPDGGYFDGKNFVFDHRISVGSLKDNILGTCLICGSTYDDYSSRCRCTHCRILVLVCSTCQDSTKEYVCELCLRNGKPCCQISVRQDGQTETELSESSAFGKPSITNKVLTSSAPMSNGGEQLKKLRILCLHGFRQNASSFKGRTSALAKKLKHIAELVFIDAPHKLSFVYQPNSDPCSDKPSPLSFTTKPKFAWLVSPNTSCHTEQDWKIADATFDPLQYQQQTDGFEESYAYLENAIAQDGNFDGILGFSQGASMAALLCRQQQKTCGSPKFRFGIFCSGYPAPVGDFDSEPIRLPSLHCFGSTVGHDRQIAKRTSADLAGLFEEDRRSIMEHDMGHIIPTRPPYIDQVKEFLRNFM
;
A
#
# COMPACT_ATOMS: atom_id res chain seq x y z
N MET A 1 8.51 -75.29 51.07
CA MET A 1 8.72 -76.69 50.68
C MET A 1 8.07 -76.98 49.33
N ASP A 2 8.70 -76.74 48.17
CA ASP A 2 9.68 -75.72 47.76
C ASP A 2 9.69 -75.66 46.22
N GLY A 3 10.10 -74.58 45.55
CA GLY A 3 10.62 -73.33 46.11
C GLY A 3 11.74 -72.65 45.31
N THR A 4 12.00 -73.05 44.05
CA THR A 4 12.97 -72.35 43.17
C THR A 4 12.58 -72.44 41.70
N ALA A 5 12.46 -71.28 41.04
CA ALA A 5 12.56 -71.14 39.58
C ALA A 5 13.28 -69.82 39.28
N ALA A 6 14.35 -69.88 38.47
CA ALA A 6 15.13 -68.71 38.06
C ALA A 6 14.62 -68.17 36.69
N PRO A 7 14.82 -66.87 36.38
CA PRO A 7 14.07 -66.21 35.31
C PRO A 7 14.74 -66.26 33.92
N PRO A 8 13.95 -66.24 32.83
CA PRO A 8 14.42 -65.77 31.53
C PRO A 8 14.32 -64.24 31.43
N THR A 9 15.36 -63.59 30.91
CA THR A 9 15.41 -62.14 30.69
C THR A 9 14.72 -61.71 29.40
N SER A 10 13.69 -60.87 29.48
CA SER A 10 13.40 -59.86 28.45
C SER A 10 12.51 -58.75 29.02
N THR A 11 12.98 -57.50 28.97
CA THR A 11 12.21 -56.34 29.42
C THR A 11 11.28 -55.89 28.30
N GLN A 12 9.97 -56.07 28.47
CA GLN A 12 8.99 -55.44 27.58
C GLN A 12 8.81 -53.97 27.97
N GLU A 13 9.64 -53.09 27.40
CA GLU A 13 9.35 -51.66 27.42
C GLU A 13 8.11 -51.38 26.57
N GLN A 14 7.15 -50.65 27.14
CA GLN A 14 5.91 -50.29 26.45
C GLN A 14 6.21 -49.27 25.35
N GLN A 15 6.21 -49.72 24.10
CA GLN A 15 6.23 -48.82 22.94
C GLN A 15 4.92 -48.02 22.91
N LYS A 16 4.96 -46.80 23.46
CA LYS A 16 3.99 -45.76 23.13
C LYS A 16 4.06 -45.49 21.63
N GLU A 17 2.96 -45.68 20.93
CA GLU A 17 2.84 -45.29 19.53
C GLU A 17 3.02 -43.76 19.41
N GLY A 18 4.12 -43.34 18.78
CA GLY A 18 4.44 -41.93 18.55
C GLY A 18 3.50 -41.35 17.50
N GLY A 19 2.42 -40.71 17.93
CA GLY A 19 1.34 -40.25 17.05
C GLY A 19 1.78 -39.26 15.97
N ALA A 20 1.30 -39.48 14.75
CA ALA A 20 1.60 -38.65 13.57
C ALA A 20 1.07 -37.21 13.72
N THR A 21 1.93 -36.29 14.16
CA THR A 21 1.55 -34.89 14.48
C THR A 21 2.49 -33.82 13.91
N ASP A 22 3.71 -34.17 13.49
CA ASP A 22 4.79 -33.24 13.07
C ASP A 22 4.54 -32.48 11.75
N GLY A 23 3.50 -32.84 11.00
CA GLY A 23 3.20 -32.25 9.68
C GLY A 23 2.30 -30.99 9.68
N ARG A 24 1.75 -30.55 10.82
CA ARG A 24 0.76 -29.45 10.83
C ARG A 24 1.40 -28.08 10.91
N TYR A 25 0.91 -27.16 10.08
CA TYR A 25 1.27 -25.75 10.10
C TYR A 25 0.28 -24.91 10.91
N GLY A 26 0.67 -23.69 11.24
CA GLY A 26 -0.19 -22.71 11.88
C GLY A 26 0.20 -21.27 11.60
N VAL A 27 -0.62 -20.39 12.15
CA VAL A 27 -0.42 -18.94 12.20
C VAL A 27 -0.58 -18.48 13.65
N LEU A 28 0.35 -17.64 14.11
CA LEU A 28 0.38 -17.06 15.45
C LEU A 28 0.28 -15.54 15.36
N LEU A 29 -0.80 -14.96 15.89
CA LEU A 29 -0.96 -13.52 16.09
C LEU A 29 -0.83 -13.18 17.57
N TYR A 30 -0.10 -12.12 17.90
CA TYR A 30 -0.15 -11.47 19.21
C TYR A 30 0.39 -10.05 19.14
N TYR A 31 0.07 -9.27 20.16
CA TYR A 31 0.69 -7.99 20.42
C TYR A 31 0.79 -7.79 21.93
N LYS A 32 1.72 -6.95 22.33
CA LYS A 32 1.90 -6.49 23.70
C LYS A 32 2.32 -5.04 23.62
N TYR A 33 1.52 -4.14 24.22
CA TYR A 33 2.02 -2.82 24.56
C TYR A 33 2.70 -2.92 25.93
N ALA A 34 3.93 -2.43 26.00
CA ALA A 34 4.80 -2.40 27.18
C ALA A 34 6.00 -1.50 26.87
N GLU A 35 6.60 -0.86 27.86
CA GLU A 35 7.86 -0.13 27.66
C GLU A 35 8.98 -1.12 27.27
N VAL A 36 9.67 -0.85 26.17
CA VAL A 36 10.77 -1.66 25.64
C VAL A 36 12.08 -0.87 25.78
N PRO A 37 12.92 -1.17 26.79
CA PRO A 37 14.13 -0.38 27.06
C PRO A 37 15.15 -0.39 25.92
N ASP A 38 15.22 -1.48 25.15
CA ASP A 38 16.08 -1.60 23.97
C ASP A 38 15.31 -2.32 22.83
N ALA A 39 14.57 -1.53 22.05
CA ALA A 39 13.85 -2.02 20.87
C ALA A 39 14.79 -2.63 19.81
N PRO A 40 15.98 -2.07 19.49
CA PRO A 40 16.99 -2.73 18.66
C PRO A 40 17.39 -4.13 19.14
N ALA A 41 17.69 -4.32 20.42
CA ALA A 41 18.04 -5.63 20.98
C ALA A 41 16.86 -6.61 20.92
N LEU A 42 15.64 -6.16 21.23
CA LEU A 42 14.45 -7.00 21.11
C LEU A 42 14.16 -7.40 19.66
N ALA A 43 14.39 -6.50 18.69
CA ALA A 43 14.30 -6.82 17.27
C ALA A 43 15.37 -7.84 16.84
N ALA A 44 16.60 -7.74 17.34
CA ALA A 44 17.67 -8.71 17.08
C ALA A 44 17.34 -10.10 17.69
N PHE A 45 16.77 -10.14 18.90
CA PHE A 45 16.26 -11.36 19.53
C PHE A 45 15.18 -12.04 18.66
N TYR A 46 14.22 -11.28 18.15
CA TYR A 46 13.21 -11.81 17.22
C TYR A 46 13.81 -12.34 15.92
N GLU A 47 14.72 -11.58 15.30
CA GLU A 47 15.33 -11.95 14.03
C GLU A 47 16.15 -13.25 14.16
N ALA A 48 16.92 -13.40 15.25
CA ALA A 48 17.66 -14.61 15.55
C ALA A 48 16.73 -15.79 15.90
N ARG A 49 15.76 -15.59 16.80
CA ARG A 49 14.86 -16.66 17.27
C ARG A 49 13.98 -17.21 16.16
N CYS A 50 13.29 -16.35 15.42
CA CYS A 50 12.39 -16.80 14.37
C CYS A 50 13.15 -17.51 13.24
N ARG A 51 14.39 -17.07 12.91
CA ARG A 51 15.27 -17.82 11.99
C ARG A 51 15.64 -19.20 12.53
N ALA A 52 16.04 -19.31 13.80
CA ALA A 52 16.40 -20.59 14.42
C ALA A 52 15.22 -21.59 14.50
N LEU A 53 13.99 -21.09 14.56
CA LEU A 53 12.75 -21.87 14.55
C LEU A 53 12.16 -22.06 13.14
N ALA A 54 12.83 -21.58 12.08
CA ALA A 54 12.35 -21.55 10.69
C ALA A 54 10.97 -20.87 10.52
N LEU A 55 10.67 -19.89 11.36
CA LEU A 55 9.43 -19.10 11.33
C LEU A 55 9.52 -17.95 10.33
N VAL A 56 8.44 -17.78 9.59
CA VAL A 56 8.20 -16.73 8.60
C VAL A 56 7.12 -15.77 9.10
N GLY A 57 6.96 -14.60 8.48
CA GLY A 57 5.97 -13.62 8.88
C GLY A 57 6.57 -12.24 9.17
N ARG A 58 5.85 -11.45 9.96
CA ARG A 58 6.18 -10.05 10.26
C ARG A 58 6.20 -9.82 11.76
N VAL A 59 7.25 -9.17 12.25
CA VAL A 59 7.31 -8.64 13.61
C VAL A 59 7.60 -7.15 13.53
N ARG A 60 6.88 -6.35 14.30
CA ARG A 60 7.11 -4.93 14.50
C ARG A 60 7.50 -4.72 15.96
N VAL A 61 8.66 -4.11 16.18
CA VAL A 61 9.15 -3.75 17.51
C VAL A 61 9.28 -2.23 17.58
N GLY A 62 8.72 -1.62 18.61
CA GLY A 62 8.84 -0.19 18.89
C GLY A 62 9.20 0.06 20.35
N PRO A 63 9.36 1.33 20.77
CA PRO A 63 9.56 1.66 22.18
C PRO A 63 8.36 1.25 23.05
N ASP A 64 7.15 1.26 22.46
CA ASP A 64 5.89 0.99 23.18
C ASP A 64 5.45 -0.48 23.08
N GLY A 65 6.28 -1.39 22.56
CA GLY A 65 6.02 -2.84 22.61
C GLY A 65 6.29 -3.60 21.31
N VAL A 66 5.47 -4.64 21.07
CA VAL A 66 5.61 -5.58 19.95
C VAL A 66 4.26 -5.93 19.31
N ASN A 67 4.25 -6.08 17.99
CA ASN A 67 3.15 -6.64 17.21
C ASN A 67 3.69 -7.72 16.26
N ALA A 68 3.22 -8.96 16.40
CA ALA A 68 3.73 -10.12 15.69
C ALA A 68 2.63 -10.88 14.92
N THR A 69 2.99 -11.37 13.75
CA THR A 69 2.18 -12.25 12.90
C THR A 69 3.13 -13.26 12.27
N LEU A 70 3.27 -14.42 12.88
CA LEU A 70 4.22 -15.48 12.52
C LEU A 70 3.51 -16.70 11.94
N GLY A 71 4.22 -17.51 11.16
CA GLY A 71 3.73 -18.80 10.66
C GLY A 71 4.88 -19.79 10.47
N GLY A 72 4.52 -21.07 10.43
CA GLY A 72 5.45 -22.20 10.36
C GLY A 72 4.79 -23.48 10.91
N ARG A 73 5.60 -24.50 11.21
CA ARG A 73 5.11 -25.73 11.88
C ARG A 73 4.58 -25.41 13.29
N MET A 74 3.50 -26.09 13.71
CA MET A 74 2.85 -25.88 15.01
C MET A 74 3.84 -25.94 16.18
N ALA A 75 4.66 -27.00 16.26
CA ALA A 75 5.66 -27.16 17.33
C ALA A 75 6.71 -26.04 17.37
N ALA A 76 7.00 -25.37 16.25
CA ALA A 76 7.90 -24.22 16.20
C ALA A 76 7.22 -22.93 16.69
N LEU A 77 5.90 -22.79 16.48
CA LEU A 77 5.10 -21.69 17.02
C LEU A 77 4.85 -21.87 18.52
N GLU A 78 4.60 -23.10 18.98
CA GLU A 78 4.45 -23.46 20.39
C GLU A 78 5.75 -23.14 21.17
N LYS A 79 6.90 -23.63 20.69
CA LYS A 79 8.24 -23.27 21.23
C LYS A 79 8.61 -21.78 21.09
N HIS A 80 7.93 -21.03 20.23
CA HIS A 80 8.03 -19.58 20.21
C HIS A 80 7.21 -18.97 21.37
N ILE A 81 5.97 -19.39 21.56
CA ILE A 81 5.07 -18.92 22.63
C ILE A 81 5.66 -19.18 24.02
N GLU A 82 6.20 -20.38 24.26
CA GLU A 82 6.78 -20.79 25.55
C GLU A 82 7.80 -19.77 26.08
N GLU A 83 8.73 -19.32 25.24
CA GLU A 83 9.82 -18.42 25.67
C GLU A 83 9.53 -16.93 25.44
N MET A 84 8.45 -16.58 24.73
CA MET A 84 7.87 -15.25 24.96
C MET A 84 7.27 -15.23 26.37
N SER A 85 6.54 -16.29 26.75
CA SER A 85 5.85 -16.41 28.05
C SER A 85 6.80 -16.59 29.24
N SER A 86 8.09 -16.89 29.03
CA SER A 86 9.10 -16.90 30.08
C SER A 86 9.82 -15.56 30.27
N ASN A 87 9.49 -14.54 29.47
CA ASN A 87 10.03 -13.19 29.56
C ASN A 87 8.92 -12.24 30.02
N SER A 88 9.09 -11.62 31.19
CA SER A 88 8.06 -10.81 31.84
C SER A 88 7.56 -9.62 31.03
N LEU A 89 8.32 -9.18 30.02
CA LEU A 89 7.85 -8.20 29.03
C LEU A 89 6.54 -8.64 28.36
N PHE A 90 6.30 -9.95 28.22
CA PHE A 90 5.12 -10.54 27.59
C PHE A 90 4.11 -11.15 28.57
N ASP A 91 4.23 -10.90 29.87
CA ASP A 91 3.27 -11.40 30.87
C ASP A 91 1.82 -11.04 30.48
N GLY A 92 0.92 -12.03 30.51
CA GLY A 92 -0.48 -11.87 30.12
C GLY A 92 -0.74 -11.62 28.62
N THR A 93 0.21 -11.89 27.72
CA THR A 93 0.02 -11.72 26.28
C THR A 93 -1.01 -12.70 25.70
N ASP A 94 -2.00 -12.18 24.97
CA ASP A 94 -3.06 -12.97 24.33
C ASP A 94 -2.59 -13.61 23.00
N PHE A 95 -1.85 -14.72 23.12
CA PHE A 95 -1.36 -15.52 22.00
C PHE A 95 -2.50 -16.23 21.25
N LYS A 96 -2.72 -15.83 20.00
CA LYS A 96 -3.74 -16.36 19.09
C LYS A 96 -3.09 -17.31 18.09
N LEU A 97 -2.89 -18.57 18.52
CA LEU A 97 -2.42 -19.66 17.67
C LEU A 97 -3.61 -20.33 16.97
N ALA A 98 -3.50 -20.54 15.66
CA ALA A 98 -4.50 -21.27 14.88
C ALA A 98 -3.81 -22.18 13.85
N SER A 99 -4.29 -23.42 13.71
CA SER A 99 -3.80 -24.36 12.69
C SER A 99 -4.21 -23.96 11.27
N CYS A 100 -3.41 -24.35 10.29
CA CYS A 100 -3.70 -24.19 8.87
C CYS A 100 -3.09 -25.34 8.05
N GLU A 101 -3.52 -25.45 6.79
CA GLU A 101 -2.82 -26.23 5.77
C GLU A 101 -1.57 -25.48 5.28
N GLU A 102 -0.74 -26.09 4.43
CA GLU A 102 0.37 -25.38 3.80
C GLU A 102 -0.14 -24.26 2.86
N PRO A 103 0.66 -23.19 2.60
CA PRO A 103 0.19 -22.05 1.81
C PRO A 103 -0.08 -22.40 0.33
N VAL A 104 -1.34 -22.73 0.02
CA VAL A 104 -1.80 -23.17 -1.30
C VAL A 104 -1.54 -22.16 -2.43
N ASP A 105 -1.42 -20.86 -2.11
CA ASP A 105 -1.00 -19.82 -3.06
C ASP A 105 0.20 -19.02 -2.52
N GLU A 106 1.37 -19.22 -3.15
CA GLU A 106 2.59 -18.44 -2.91
C GLU A 106 2.37 -16.91 -3.05
N ARG A 107 1.46 -16.45 -3.90
CA ARG A 107 1.17 -15.01 -4.09
C ARG A 107 0.51 -14.43 -2.85
N VAL A 108 -0.44 -15.15 -2.24
CA VAL A 108 -1.05 -14.74 -0.96
C VAL A 108 0.00 -14.83 0.15
N ALA A 109 0.80 -15.90 0.18
CA ALA A 109 1.92 -16.02 1.13
C ALA A 109 2.90 -14.83 1.01
N ARG A 110 3.28 -14.43 -0.22
CA ARG A 110 4.14 -13.26 -0.49
C ARG A 110 3.49 -11.95 -0.05
N GLU A 111 2.23 -11.68 -0.44
CA GLU A 111 1.54 -10.44 -0.07
C GLU A 111 1.25 -10.33 1.44
N CYS A 112 1.01 -11.46 2.12
CA CYS A 112 0.83 -11.50 3.56
C CYS A 112 2.15 -11.60 4.34
N GLY A 113 3.29 -11.74 3.66
CA GLY A 113 4.62 -11.73 4.27
C GLY A 113 5.05 -13.05 4.93
N PHE A 114 4.48 -14.17 4.50
CA PHE A 114 4.75 -15.53 5.00
C PHE A 114 5.75 -16.33 4.14
N THR A 115 6.35 -15.74 3.10
CA THR A 115 7.47 -16.39 2.37
C THR A 115 8.87 -16.00 2.89
N SER A 116 8.94 -15.18 3.94
CA SER A 116 10.19 -14.74 4.57
C SER A 116 9.90 -14.18 5.96
N LEU A 117 10.92 -14.06 6.81
CA LEU A 117 10.84 -13.27 8.03
C LEU A 117 11.09 -11.80 7.72
N SER A 118 10.30 -10.92 8.35
CA SER A 118 10.46 -9.46 8.28
C SER A 118 10.26 -8.85 9.68
N VAL A 119 11.30 -8.88 10.52
CA VAL A 119 11.36 -8.04 11.73
C VAL A 119 11.66 -6.59 11.34
N ARG A 120 10.97 -5.62 11.95
CA ARG A 120 11.17 -4.18 11.68
C ARG A 120 11.08 -3.36 12.95
N LEU A 121 12.03 -2.45 13.14
CA LEU A 121 11.88 -1.33 14.05
C LEU A 121 10.84 -0.34 13.51
N VAL A 122 9.93 0.09 14.36
CA VAL A 122 8.85 1.04 14.06
C VAL A 122 8.72 2.09 15.17
N LYS A 123 8.15 3.26 14.84
CA LYS A 123 7.76 4.24 15.85
C LYS A 123 6.46 3.86 16.56
N GLU A 124 5.49 3.34 15.81
CA GLU A 124 4.18 2.92 16.32
C GLU A 124 3.90 1.50 15.82
N LEU A 125 3.37 0.62 16.68
CA LEU A 125 3.10 -0.79 16.32
C LEU A 125 2.05 -0.89 15.19
N VAL A 126 1.04 -0.02 15.24
CA VAL A 126 0.11 0.29 14.14
C VAL A 126 0.02 1.80 14.05
N THR A 127 0.27 2.36 12.85
CA THR A 127 0.39 3.80 12.68
C THR A 127 -0.95 4.51 12.86
N LEU A 128 -1.14 5.21 13.98
CA LEU A 128 -2.38 5.93 14.28
C LEU A 128 -2.44 7.25 13.49
N CYS A 129 -1.34 8.00 13.44
CA CYS A 129 -1.32 9.33 12.83
C CYS A 129 -0.33 9.44 11.66
N SER A 130 -0.85 9.77 10.47
CA SER A 130 -0.03 10.15 9.31
C SER A 130 0.49 11.60 9.36
N ASN A 131 0.13 12.37 10.39
CA ASN A 131 0.51 13.77 10.57
C ASN A 131 1.39 13.92 11.84
N PRO A 132 2.66 14.37 11.73
CA PRO A 132 3.54 14.54 12.88
C PRO A 132 3.16 15.73 13.80
N SER A 133 2.11 16.48 13.45
CA SER A 133 1.56 17.56 14.28
C SER A 133 0.43 17.09 15.22
N LEU A 134 0.04 15.81 15.13
CA LEU A 134 -0.93 15.18 16.02
C LEU A 134 -0.16 14.38 17.07
N THR A 135 -0.37 14.71 18.34
CA THR A 135 0.23 13.97 19.47
C THR A 135 -0.36 12.56 19.52
N THR A 136 0.48 11.53 19.42
CA THR A 136 0.06 10.15 19.68
C THR A 136 -0.39 10.05 21.16
N PRO A 137 -1.61 9.54 21.44
CA PRO A 137 -2.13 9.47 22.80
C PRO A 137 -1.37 8.42 23.61
N GLU A 138 -1.25 8.61 24.92
CA GLU A 138 -0.66 7.60 25.79
C GLU A 138 -1.51 6.33 25.83
N ILE A 139 -0.87 5.16 25.84
CA ILE A 139 -1.53 3.86 26.03
C ILE A 139 -2.24 3.75 27.40
N SER A 140 -1.85 4.57 28.38
CA SER A 140 -2.54 4.75 29.67
C SER A 140 -4.01 5.19 29.52
N LEU A 141 -4.35 5.84 28.40
CA LEU A 141 -5.69 6.32 28.08
C LEU A 141 -6.53 5.29 27.32
N ALA A 142 -6.05 4.07 27.06
CA ALA A 142 -6.83 3.02 26.38
C ALA A 142 -8.21 2.78 27.02
N GLY A 143 -9.19 2.39 26.22
CA GLY A 143 -10.54 2.07 26.66
C GLY A 143 -10.58 0.77 27.48
N ARG A 144 -11.59 0.62 28.34
CA ARG A 144 -11.70 -0.59 29.19
C ARG A 144 -11.98 -1.82 28.32
N HIS A 145 -11.10 -2.82 28.40
CA HIS A 145 -11.33 -4.11 27.78
C HIS A 145 -12.58 -4.81 28.34
N LEU A 146 -13.37 -5.41 27.46
CA LEU A 146 -14.48 -6.30 27.77
C LEU A 146 -14.18 -7.68 27.17
N SER A 147 -14.51 -8.77 27.87
CA SER A 147 -14.42 -10.10 27.27
C SER A 147 -15.45 -10.25 26.14
N ALA A 148 -15.30 -11.28 25.31
CA ALA A 148 -16.30 -11.58 24.28
C ALA A 148 -17.71 -11.74 24.87
N ALA A 149 -17.83 -12.39 26.04
CA ALA A 149 -19.09 -12.57 26.75
C ALA A 149 -19.66 -11.23 27.27
N ASP A 150 -18.85 -10.41 27.95
CA ASP A 150 -19.29 -9.10 28.45
C ASP A 150 -19.74 -8.18 27.31
N PHE A 151 -18.96 -8.15 26.22
CA PHE A 151 -19.26 -7.36 25.02
C PHE A 151 -20.58 -7.83 24.38
N HIS A 152 -20.81 -9.14 24.27
CA HIS A 152 -22.08 -9.69 23.82
C HIS A 152 -23.24 -9.30 24.75
N SER A 153 -23.08 -9.45 26.06
CA SER A 153 -24.14 -9.17 27.05
C SER A 153 -24.54 -7.70 27.08
N VAL A 154 -23.59 -6.77 26.94
CA VAL A 154 -23.92 -5.34 26.81
C VAL A 154 -24.75 -5.10 25.54
N LEU A 155 -24.31 -5.57 24.37
CA LEU A 155 -25.03 -5.39 23.12
C LEU A 155 -26.44 -6.02 23.15
N GLN A 156 -26.56 -7.21 23.75
CA GLN A 156 -27.85 -7.88 23.95
C GLN A 156 -28.78 -7.05 24.84
N SER A 157 -28.30 -6.59 26.00
CA SER A 157 -29.12 -5.86 26.97
C SER A 157 -29.73 -4.56 26.41
N VAL A 158 -29.01 -3.89 25.51
CA VAL A 158 -29.49 -2.69 24.81
C VAL A 158 -30.42 -3.09 23.66
N GLY A 159 -29.99 -4.03 22.81
CA GLY A 159 -30.71 -4.38 21.58
C GLY A 159 -32.09 -5.02 21.80
N THR A 160 -32.31 -5.73 22.92
CA THR A 160 -33.61 -6.32 23.26
C THR A 160 -34.61 -5.34 23.88
N GLY A 161 -34.24 -4.08 24.11
CA GLY A 161 -35.09 -3.12 24.82
C GLY A 161 -35.35 -3.49 26.29
N SER A 162 -34.59 -4.44 26.85
CA SER A 162 -34.71 -4.86 28.25
C SER A 162 -34.05 -3.87 29.23
N TYR A 163 -33.51 -2.77 28.70
CA TYR A 163 -33.18 -1.55 29.44
C TYR A 163 -34.46 -0.91 30.01
N SER A 164 -34.78 -1.21 31.27
CA SER A 164 -35.84 -0.51 31.98
C SER A 164 -35.44 0.94 32.31
N GLU A 165 -36.41 1.84 32.27
CA GLU A 165 -36.27 3.31 32.39
C GLU A 165 -35.81 3.80 33.79
N ALA A 166 -35.41 2.89 34.69
CA ALA A 166 -35.27 3.11 36.12
C ALA A 166 -33.89 3.66 36.57
N SER A 167 -33.06 4.18 35.67
CA SER A 167 -31.73 4.74 36.01
C SER A 167 -31.37 5.92 35.10
N ALA A 168 -31.43 7.15 35.63
CA ALA A 168 -31.44 8.41 34.88
C ALA A 168 -30.07 8.90 34.34
N GLU A 169 -29.06 8.02 34.22
CA GLU A 169 -27.68 8.38 33.85
C GLU A 169 -27.06 7.45 32.78
N LYS A 170 -27.88 6.79 31.94
CA LYS A 170 -27.38 5.82 30.95
C LYS A 170 -27.19 6.42 29.56
N ASN A 171 -25.94 6.73 29.25
CA ASN A 171 -25.43 7.14 27.94
C ASN A 171 -25.79 6.14 26.84
N GLU A 172 -26.28 6.65 25.71
CA GLU A 172 -26.59 5.88 24.49
C GLU A 172 -25.38 5.04 24.04
N VAL A 173 -25.60 3.80 23.57
CA VAL A 173 -24.50 2.91 23.14
C VAL A 173 -24.30 3.00 21.62
N VAL A 174 -23.04 3.10 21.19
CA VAL A 174 -22.64 3.02 19.77
C VAL A 174 -21.50 2.04 19.57
N VAL A 175 -21.52 1.33 18.45
CA VAL A 175 -20.48 0.33 18.12
C VAL A 175 -19.60 0.87 17.00
N LEU A 176 -18.28 0.94 17.20
CA LEU A 176 -17.35 1.59 16.27
C LEU A 176 -16.35 0.58 15.68
N ASP A 177 -16.41 0.41 14.36
CA ASP A 177 -15.48 -0.44 13.60
C ASP A 177 -14.15 0.28 13.36
N ALA A 178 -13.07 -0.12 14.04
CA ALA A 178 -11.74 0.47 13.88
C ALA A 178 -10.93 -0.12 12.70
N ARG A 179 -11.61 -0.74 11.72
CA ARG A 179 -11.00 -1.41 10.56
C ARG A 179 -11.10 -0.60 9.27
N ASN A 180 -10.36 -1.04 8.25
CA ASN A 180 -10.44 -0.46 6.91
C ASN A 180 -11.68 -0.98 6.17
N LEU A 181 -12.25 -0.20 5.25
CA LEU A 181 -13.49 -0.53 4.54
C LEU A 181 -13.52 -1.93 3.92
N TYR A 182 -12.39 -2.41 3.37
CA TYR A 182 -12.35 -3.75 2.75
C TYR A 182 -12.55 -4.89 3.76
N GLU A 183 -12.26 -4.67 5.05
CA GLU A 183 -12.49 -5.63 6.14
C GLU A 183 -13.96 -5.60 6.57
N THR A 184 -14.53 -4.39 6.70
CA THR A 184 -15.95 -4.14 6.99
C THR A 184 -16.89 -4.66 5.90
N ARG A 185 -16.44 -4.64 4.63
CA ARG A 185 -17.23 -5.07 3.46
C ARG A 185 -17.58 -6.56 3.47
N ILE A 186 -16.81 -7.40 4.17
CA ILE A 186 -17.03 -8.86 4.19
C ILE A 186 -17.55 -9.41 5.52
N GLY A 187 -17.44 -8.65 6.60
CA GLY A 187 -18.02 -9.00 7.89
C GLY A 187 -17.92 -7.86 8.90
N LYS A 188 -18.95 -7.68 9.73
CA LYS A 188 -19.11 -6.54 10.65
C LYS A 188 -20.10 -6.89 11.77
N PHE A 189 -20.06 -6.13 12.86
CA PHE A 189 -21.13 -6.20 13.87
C PHE A 189 -22.44 -5.63 13.31
N HIS A 190 -23.55 -6.30 13.59
CA HIS A 190 -24.90 -5.81 13.41
C HIS A 190 -25.73 -6.14 14.65
N VAL A 191 -26.26 -5.10 15.29
CA VAL A 191 -27.01 -5.21 16.55
C VAL A 191 -28.33 -4.46 16.35
N PRO A 192 -29.50 -5.08 16.58
CA PRO A 192 -30.78 -4.39 16.52
C PRO A 192 -30.79 -3.19 17.47
N ASN A 193 -31.37 -2.07 17.02
CA ASN A 193 -31.57 -0.85 17.84
C ASN A 193 -30.29 -0.15 18.35
N VAL A 194 -29.10 -0.46 17.81
CA VAL A 194 -27.82 0.17 18.19
C VAL A 194 -27.10 0.74 16.96
N GLU A 195 -26.67 2.00 17.00
CA GLU A 195 -25.93 2.62 15.88
C GLU A 195 -24.54 1.96 15.75
N THR A 196 -24.31 1.28 14.62
CA THR A 196 -22.98 0.75 14.26
C THR A 196 -22.30 1.71 13.28
N LEU A 197 -21.33 2.45 13.80
CA LEU A 197 -20.50 3.41 13.11
C LEU A 197 -19.41 2.70 12.28
N HIS A 198 -19.43 2.94 10.98
CA HIS A 198 -18.48 2.40 10.01
C HIS A 198 -17.71 3.56 9.36
N PRO A 199 -16.45 3.84 9.77
CA PRO A 199 -15.68 4.99 9.29
C PRO A 199 -15.31 4.99 7.80
N GLU A 200 -15.51 3.87 7.10
CA GLU A 200 -15.12 3.64 5.70
C GLU A 200 -13.65 3.99 5.36
N ILE A 201 -12.76 4.03 6.34
CA ILE A 201 -11.36 4.43 6.17
C ILE A 201 -10.58 3.51 5.21
N ARG A 202 -9.59 4.07 4.53
CA ARG A 202 -8.75 3.31 3.56
C ARG A 202 -7.57 2.64 4.25
N GLN A 203 -7.04 3.32 5.25
CA GLN A 203 -5.95 2.92 6.11
C GLN A 203 -6.28 3.35 7.55
N TYR A 204 -5.80 2.62 8.55
CA TYR A 204 -6.07 2.92 9.97
C TYR A 204 -5.67 4.35 10.37
N SER A 205 -4.64 4.93 9.73
CA SER A 205 -4.21 6.31 10.00
C SER A 205 -5.13 7.41 9.46
N ASP A 206 -6.26 7.06 8.85
CA ASP A 206 -7.34 8.00 8.52
C ASP A 206 -8.37 8.09 9.67
N LEU A 207 -8.36 7.14 10.63
CA LEU A 207 -9.36 7.03 11.70
C LEU A 207 -9.40 8.25 12.65
N PRO A 208 -8.28 8.86 13.09
CA PRO A 208 -8.33 10.03 13.95
C PRO A 208 -9.08 11.21 13.32
N LEU A 209 -8.87 11.44 12.02
CA LEU A 209 -9.57 12.49 11.27
C LEU A 209 -11.07 12.20 11.19
N TRP A 210 -11.47 10.95 10.94
CA TRP A 210 -12.89 10.58 10.96
C TRP A 210 -13.53 10.80 12.34
N ILE A 211 -12.81 10.48 13.44
CA ILE A 211 -13.24 10.70 14.82
C ILE A 211 -13.35 12.21 15.13
N ASP A 212 -12.48 13.04 14.56
CA ASP A 212 -12.55 14.51 14.68
C ASP A 212 -13.78 15.07 13.94
N GLU A 213 -14.00 14.61 12.70
CA GLU A 213 -15.09 15.03 11.81
C GLU A 213 -16.50 14.56 12.25
N HIS A 214 -16.58 13.55 13.12
CA HIS A 214 -17.84 12.95 13.60
C HIS A 214 -17.92 12.90 15.15
N SER A 215 -17.23 13.81 15.82
CA SER A 215 -17.10 13.82 17.29
C SER A 215 -18.44 13.91 18.03
N GLU A 216 -19.47 14.48 17.40
CA GLU A 216 -20.85 14.58 17.88
C GLU A 216 -21.59 13.24 17.93
N LYS A 217 -21.16 12.23 17.15
CA LYS A 217 -21.72 10.86 17.23
C LYS A 217 -21.16 10.04 18.38
N LEU A 218 -20.11 10.55 19.02
CA LEU A 218 -19.30 9.86 20.02
C LEU A 218 -19.40 10.53 21.40
N ARG A 219 -19.48 11.87 21.44
CA ARG A 219 -19.57 12.62 22.70
C ARG A 219 -20.84 12.28 23.48
N GLY A 220 -20.69 11.99 24.77
CA GLY A 220 -21.80 11.62 25.67
C GLY A 220 -22.34 10.21 25.45
N LYS A 221 -21.73 9.41 24.56
CA LYS A 221 -22.14 8.03 24.28
C LYS A 221 -21.18 7.01 24.90
N SER A 222 -21.67 5.79 25.09
CA SER A 222 -20.87 4.62 25.46
C SER A 222 -20.34 3.95 24.19
N ILE A 223 -19.04 4.08 23.94
CA ILE A 223 -18.43 3.73 22.65
C ILE A 223 -17.81 2.32 22.74
N MET A 224 -18.37 1.36 22.01
CA MET A 224 -17.92 -0.03 21.98
C MET A 224 -17.09 -0.30 20.71
N MET A 225 -15.77 -0.31 20.86
CA MET A 225 -14.83 -0.44 19.74
C MET A 225 -14.45 -1.90 19.45
N TYR A 226 -14.29 -2.22 18.16
CA TYR A 226 -13.80 -3.54 17.73
C TYR A 226 -12.86 -3.46 16.51
N CYS A 227 -12.03 -4.50 16.37
CA CYS A 227 -11.23 -4.77 15.17
C CYS A 227 -10.85 -6.27 15.13
N THR A 228 -10.16 -6.72 14.07
CA THR A 228 -9.78 -8.14 13.84
C THR A 228 -9.26 -8.89 15.07
N GLY A 229 -8.36 -8.26 15.86
CA GLY A 229 -7.56 -8.96 16.88
C GLY A 229 -7.12 -8.11 18.08
N GLY A 230 -7.81 -7.00 18.38
CA GLY A 230 -7.51 -6.11 19.51
C GLY A 230 -6.73 -4.84 19.14
N ILE A 231 -5.44 -4.98 18.77
CA ILE A 231 -4.40 -3.93 18.69
C ILE A 231 -4.76 -2.52 18.19
N ARG A 232 -5.71 -2.38 17.24
CA ARG A 232 -6.15 -1.06 16.72
C ARG A 232 -7.07 -0.32 17.68
N CYS A 233 -7.81 -1.04 18.52
CA CYS A 233 -8.72 -0.46 19.48
C CYS A 233 -7.94 0.23 20.61
N GLU A 234 -6.76 -0.26 20.96
CA GLU A 234 -5.91 0.30 22.04
C GLU A 234 -5.61 1.79 21.81
N MET A 235 -4.94 2.12 20.70
CA MET A 235 -4.55 3.49 20.39
C MET A 235 -5.73 4.35 19.91
N ALA A 236 -6.77 3.75 19.30
CA ALA A 236 -7.95 4.49 18.85
C ALA A 236 -8.88 4.86 20.02
N SER A 237 -9.02 3.99 21.02
CA SER A 237 -9.77 4.29 22.24
C SER A 237 -9.01 5.28 23.13
N ALA A 238 -7.68 5.17 23.20
CA ALA A 238 -6.82 6.19 23.79
C ALA A 238 -6.98 7.55 23.10
N TYR A 239 -7.07 7.59 21.77
CA TYR A 239 -7.31 8.82 21.02
C TYR A 239 -8.67 9.45 21.34
N ILE A 240 -9.73 8.65 21.48
CA ILE A 240 -11.06 9.13 21.88
C ILE A 240 -11.00 9.67 23.32
N ARG A 241 -10.49 8.90 24.28
CA ARG A 241 -10.38 9.33 25.69
C ARG A 241 -9.49 10.56 25.88
N SER A 242 -8.48 10.76 25.04
CA SER A 242 -7.63 11.98 25.07
C SER A 242 -8.37 13.29 24.71
N LYS A 243 -9.61 13.22 24.20
CA LYS A 243 -10.44 14.39 23.93
C LYS A 243 -11.10 15.00 25.17
N GLY A 244 -11.01 14.33 26.33
CA GLY A 244 -11.54 14.81 27.59
C GLY A 244 -13.08 14.69 27.69
N GLU A 245 -13.72 15.75 28.16
CA GLU A 245 -15.11 15.76 28.64
C GLU A 245 -16.12 15.20 27.62
N GLY A 246 -16.87 14.18 28.05
CA GLY A 246 -17.85 13.45 27.25
C GLY A 246 -17.27 12.33 26.38
N PHE A 247 -15.99 11.97 26.52
CA PHE A 247 -15.35 10.86 25.81
C PHE A 247 -14.75 9.79 26.73
N GLU A 248 -15.19 9.74 27.99
CA GLU A 248 -14.66 8.86 29.03
C GLU A 248 -15.06 7.38 28.82
N ASN A 249 -16.28 7.17 28.33
CA ASN A 249 -16.97 5.87 28.30
C ASN A 249 -16.60 5.04 27.05
N VAL A 250 -15.31 4.75 26.88
CA VAL A 250 -14.81 3.91 25.78
C VAL A 250 -14.49 2.50 26.25
N PHE A 251 -15.07 1.52 25.56
CA PHE A 251 -14.91 0.10 25.78
C PHE A 251 -14.33 -0.55 24.52
N GLN A 252 -13.56 -1.64 24.69
CA GLN A 252 -12.98 -2.35 23.54
C GLN A 252 -13.05 -3.87 23.71
N LEU A 253 -13.35 -4.57 22.61
CA LEU A 253 -13.43 -6.03 22.57
C LEU A 253 -12.05 -6.67 22.75
N TYR A 254 -11.83 -7.31 23.90
CA TYR A 254 -10.58 -7.99 24.21
C TYR A 254 -10.27 -9.10 23.20
N GLY A 255 -9.05 -9.10 22.67
CA GLY A 255 -8.64 -10.04 21.60
C GLY A 255 -9.37 -9.85 20.26
N GLY A 256 -10.25 -8.86 20.12
CA GLY A 256 -10.96 -8.51 18.89
C GLY A 256 -11.97 -9.53 18.38
N ILE A 257 -12.40 -9.36 17.12
CA ILE A 257 -13.37 -10.22 16.45
C ILE A 257 -12.93 -11.69 16.50
N GLN A 258 -11.62 -11.99 16.46
CA GLN A 258 -11.13 -13.37 16.57
C GLN A 258 -11.58 -14.05 17.87
N ARG A 259 -11.28 -13.48 19.05
CA ARG A 259 -11.73 -14.09 20.33
C ARG A 259 -13.25 -14.11 20.48
N TYR A 260 -13.95 -13.19 19.83
CA TYR A 260 -15.42 -13.19 19.79
C TYR A 260 -16.00 -14.34 18.95
N LEU A 261 -15.46 -14.61 17.75
CA LEU A 261 -15.89 -15.75 16.92
C LEU A 261 -15.46 -17.11 17.48
N GLU A 262 -14.36 -17.17 18.23
CA GLU A 262 -14.00 -18.36 19.01
C GLU A 262 -14.99 -18.64 20.15
N GLN A 263 -15.58 -17.61 20.75
CA GLN A 263 -16.60 -17.71 21.80
C GLN A 263 -18.02 -17.91 21.26
N PHE A 264 -18.32 -17.33 20.09
CA PHE A 264 -19.60 -17.36 19.38
C PHE A 264 -19.37 -17.85 17.94
N PRO A 265 -19.24 -19.17 17.71
CA PRO A 265 -18.94 -19.72 16.39
C PRO A 265 -20.12 -19.62 15.41
N ASP A 266 -21.35 -19.44 15.91
CA ASP A 266 -22.49 -19.02 15.11
C ASP A 266 -22.37 -17.55 14.63
N GLY A 267 -21.35 -16.82 15.08
CA GLY A 267 -21.14 -15.40 14.81
C GLY A 267 -21.81 -14.46 15.81
N GLY A 268 -22.78 -14.89 16.62
CA GLY A 268 -23.54 -13.99 17.50
C GLY A 268 -24.08 -12.75 16.75
N TYR A 269 -23.64 -11.56 17.17
CA TYR A 269 -23.90 -10.26 16.54
C TYR A 269 -22.90 -9.84 15.44
N PHE A 270 -21.92 -10.69 15.09
CA PHE A 270 -21.00 -10.46 13.97
C PHE A 270 -21.47 -11.27 12.75
N ASP A 271 -21.89 -10.56 11.71
CA ASP A 271 -22.28 -11.15 10.42
C ASP A 271 -21.07 -11.25 9.48
N GLY A 272 -21.06 -12.31 8.65
CA GLY A 272 -20.07 -12.53 7.60
C GLY A 272 -18.72 -13.04 8.11
N LYS A 273 -17.64 -12.59 7.46
CA LYS A 273 -16.27 -13.10 7.64
C LYS A 273 -15.32 -12.04 8.20
N ASN A 274 -14.48 -12.42 9.15
CA ASN A 274 -13.44 -11.57 9.74
C ASN A 274 -12.18 -11.59 8.86
N PHE A 275 -11.85 -10.47 8.20
CA PHE A 275 -10.62 -10.35 7.40
C PHE A 275 -9.36 -10.53 8.27
N VAL A 276 -8.45 -11.42 7.85
CA VAL A 276 -7.17 -11.69 8.52
C VAL A 276 -5.98 -11.40 7.61
N PHE A 277 -4.85 -11.05 8.22
CA PHE A 277 -3.68 -10.53 7.51
C PHE A 277 -2.64 -11.62 7.14
N ASP A 278 -3.12 -12.86 7.01
CA ASP A 278 -2.37 -14.08 6.69
C ASP A 278 -2.94 -14.80 5.46
N HIS A 279 -2.48 -16.02 5.17
CA HIS A 279 -2.87 -16.74 3.95
C HIS A 279 -4.34 -17.17 3.92
N ARG A 280 -5.02 -17.23 5.06
CA ARG A 280 -6.45 -17.60 5.14
C ARG A 280 -7.36 -16.51 4.58
N ILE A 281 -6.86 -15.27 4.49
CA ILE A 281 -7.53 -14.04 4.00
C ILE A 281 -8.74 -13.59 4.84
N SER A 282 -9.63 -14.50 5.22
CA SER A 282 -10.73 -14.26 6.15
C SER A 282 -11.11 -15.55 6.88
N VAL A 283 -11.51 -15.43 8.15
CA VAL A 283 -12.10 -16.54 8.92
C VAL A 283 -13.59 -16.26 9.14
N GLY A 284 -14.45 -17.24 8.84
CA GLY A 284 -15.91 -17.07 8.86
C GLY A 284 -16.57 -17.41 10.19
N SER A 285 -17.77 -16.87 10.40
CA SER A 285 -18.80 -17.51 11.21
C SER A 285 -19.27 -18.81 10.52
N LEU A 286 -19.92 -19.71 11.27
CA LEU A 286 -20.69 -20.85 10.71
C LEU A 286 -21.97 -20.42 9.95
N LYS A 287 -22.34 -19.13 9.97
CA LYS A 287 -23.42 -18.56 9.14
C LYS A 287 -22.91 -18.28 7.72
N ASP A 288 -23.51 -18.88 6.71
CA ASP A 288 -23.29 -18.60 5.27
C ASP A 288 -23.84 -17.22 4.80
N ASN A 289 -23.76 -16.20 5.65
CA ASN A 289 -24.26 -14.84 5.38
C ASN A 289 -23.20 -14.02 4.62
N ILE A 290 -23.22 -14.10 3.28
CA ILE A 290 -22.31 -13.36 2.39
C ILE A 290 -22.75 -11.89 2.31
N LEU A 291 -22.18 -11.04 3.18
CA LEU A 291 -22.41 -9.59 3.18
C LEU A 291 -21.78 -8.86 1.99
N GLY A 292 -20.70 -9.41 1.43
CA GLY A 292 -19.93 -8.80 0.35
C GLY A 292 -20.64 -8.88 -1.00
N THR A 293 -20.42 -7.90 -1.87
CA THR A 293 -20.91 -7.91 -3.25
C THR A 293 -19.80 -7.62 -4.26
N CYS A 294 -19.92 -8.22 -5.45
CA CYS A 294 -19.05 -7.95 -6.59
C CYS A 294 -19.22 -6.51 -7.07
N LEU A 295 -18.11 -5.76 -7.14
CA LEU A 295 -18.04 -4.37 -7.58
C LEU A 295 -18.59 -4.11 -9.00
N ILE A 296 -18.64 -5.15 -9.85
CA ILE A 296 -19.06 -5.05 -11.26
C ILE A 296 -20.52 -5.45 -11.47
N CYS A 297 -20.93 -6.64 -11.02
CA CYS A 297 -22.26 -7.19 -11.29
C CYS A 297 -23.22 -7.17 -10.08
N GLY A 298 -22.76 -6.75 -8.90
CA GLY A 298 -23.58 -6.68 -7.68
C GLY A 298 -23.90 -8.04 -7.02
N SER A 299 -23.52 -9.18 -7.62
CA SER A 299 -23.75 -10.51 -7.03
C SER A 299 -23.08 -10.64 -5.66
N THR A 300 -23.66 -11.44 -4.76
CA THR A 300 -23.01 -11.79 -3.49
C THR A 300 -21.65 -12.45 -3.74
N TYR A 301 -20.60 -11.92 -3.10
CA TYR A 301 -19.22 -12.38 -3.20
C TYR A 301 -18.37 -11.69 -2.14
N ASP A 302 -17.68 -12.44 -1.27
CA ASP A 302 -16.89 -11.92 -0.14
C ASP A 302 -15.41 -12.39 -0.12
N ASP A 303 -14.96 -13.04 -1.19
CA ASP A 303 -13.60 -13.56 -1.33
C ASP A 303 -12.62 -12.51 -1.92
N TYR A 304 -11.42 -12.43 -1.34
CA TYR A 304 -10.32 -11.56 -1.79
C TYR A 304 -9.12 -12.33 -2.36
N SER A 305 -9.22 -13.64 -2.63
CA SER A 305 -8.11 -14.49 -3.11
C SER A 305 -7.54 -14.05 -4.45
N SER A 306 -8.36 -13.48 -5.33
CA SER A 306 -7.90 -12.83 -6.57
C SER A 306 -6.99 -11.61 -6.33
N ARG A 307 -7.05 -11.03 -5.12
CA ARG A 307 -6.40 -9.79 -4.68
C ARG A 307 -6.69 -8.63 -5.63
N CYS A 308 -7.92 -8.55 -6.13
CA CYS A 308 -8.40 -7.42 -6.93
C CYS A 308 -8.30 -6.12 -6.12
N ARG A 309 -7.81 -5.06 -6.78
CA ARG A 309 -7.45 -3.79 -6.13
C ARG A 309 -7.83 -2.61 -7.00
N CYS A 310 -8.39 -1.57 -6.38
CA CYS A 310 -8.76 -0.34 -7.08
C CYS A 310 -7.56 0.29 -7.82
N THR A 311 -7.77 0.74 -9.06
CA THR A 311 -6.77 1.40 -9.90
C THR A 311 -6.15 2.63 -9.22
N HIS A 312 -6.98 3.49 -8.61
CA HIS A 312 -6.53 4.78 -8.07
C HIS A 312 -5.92 4.69 -6.65
N CYS A 313 -6.51 3.92 -5.75
CA CYS A 313 -6.13 3.90 -4.32
C CYS A 313 -5.56 2.57 -3.81
N ARG A 314 -5.51 1.52 -4.65
CA ARG A 314 -4.98 0.18 -4.35
C ARG A 314 -5.64 -0.59 -3.18
N ILE A 315 -6.72 -0.06 -2.59
CA ILE A 315 -7.58 -0.78 -1.64
C ILE A 315 -8.11 -2.07 -2.28
N LEU A 316 -8.30 -3.12 -1.49
CA LEU A 316 -8.90 -4.37 -1.95
C LEU A 316 -10.37 -4.15 -2.33
N VAL A 317 -10.79 -4.78 -3.41
CA VAL A 317 -12.16 -4.74 -3.95
C VAL A 317 -12.62 -6.16 -4.28
N LEU A 318 -13.91 -6.43 -4.06
CA LEU A 318 -14.53 -7.71 -4.33
C LEU A 318 -14.93 -7.78 -5.80
N VAL A 319 -14.46 -8.80 -6.52
CA VAL A 319 -14.78 -9.04 -7.92
C VAL A 319 -14.94 -10.55 -8.09
N CYS A 320 -16.16 -11.02 -8.34
CA CYS A 320 -16.43 -12.45 -8.51
C CYS A 320 -15.69 -13.00 -9.75
N SER A 321 -15.40 -14.31 -9.77
CA SER A 321 -14.61 -14.98 -10.81
C SER A 321 -15.03 -14.57 -12.23
N THR A 322 -16.32 -14.64 -12.55
CA THR A 322 -16.90 -14.26 -13.85
C THR A 322 -16.61 -12.80 -14.27
N CYS A 323 -16.34 -11.91 -13.32
CA CYS A 323 -16.03 -10.50 -13.57
C CYS A 323 -14.53 -10.17 -13.51
N GLN A 324 -13.65 -11.12 -13.18
CA GLN A 324 -12.20 -10.87 -13.12
C GLN A 324 -11.57 -10.80 -14.53
N ASP A 325 -12.21 -11.39 -15.53
CA ASP A 325 -11.79 -11.35 -16.93
C ASP A 325 -12.40 -10.19 -17.74
N SER A 326 -13.46 -9.53 -17.24
CA SER A 326 -14.20 -8.54 -18.01
C SER A 326 -13.55 -7.15 -18.05
N THR A 327 -12.89 -6.72 -16.96
CA THR A 327 -12.03 -5.53 -16.93
C THR A 327 -10.80 -5.77 -16.05
N LYS A 328 -9.70 -5.04 -16.32
CA LYS A 328 -8.49 -5.03 -15.45
C LYS A 328 -8.34 -3.74 -14.65
N GLU A 329 -9.31 -2.85 -14.76
CA GLU A 329 -9.39 -1.59 -14.02
C GLU A 329 -10.65 -1.58 -13.16
N TYR A 330 -10.48 -1.27 -11.88
CA TYR A 330 -11.53 -1.32 -10.87
C TYR A 330 -11.57 -0.02 -10.08
N VAL A 331 -12.75 0.57 -9.89
CA VAL A 331 -12.92 1.82 -9.15
C VAL A 331 -13.76 1.57 -7.91
N CYS A 332 -13.12 1.58 -6.73
CA CYS A 332 -13.82 1.36 -5.46
C CYS A 332 -14.87 2.45 -5.20
N GLU A 333 -15.87 2.13 -4.38
CA GLU A 333 -16.98 3.00 -3.99
C GLU A 333 -16.52 4.36 -3.45
N LEU A 334 -15.44 4.39 -2.67
CA LEU A 334 -14.84 5.63 -2.15
C LEU A 334 -14.11 6.46 -3.22
N CYS A 335 -13.65 5.85 -4.33
CA CYS A 335 -13.05 6.58 -5.44
C CYS A 335 -14.13 7.13 -6.39
N LEU A 336 -15.18 6.34 -6.64
CA LEU A 336 -16.32 6.74 -7.45
C LEU A 336 -17.04 7.95 -6.83
N ARG A 337 -17.32 7.90 -5.51
CA ARG A 337 -17.86 9.03 -4.73
C ARG A 337 -16.97 10.29 -4.76
N ASN A 338 -15.67 10.14 -4.98
CA ASN A 338 -14.70 11.24 -5.10
C ASN A 338 -14.41 11.62 -6.58
N GLY A 339 -15.41 11.46 -7.46
CA GLY A 339 -15.36 11.91 -8.84
C GLY A 339 -14.27 11.28 -9.69
N LYS A 340 -13.88 10.03 -9.40
CA LYS A 340 -12.97 9.27 -10.29
C LYS A 340 -13.78 8.53 -11.36
N PRO A 341 -13.38 8.64 -12.64
CA PRO A 341 -14.14 8.07 -13.74
C PRO A 341 -14.21 6.55 -13.60
N CYS A 342 -15.41 5.99 -13.71
CA CYS A 342 -15.57 4.54 -13.86
C CYS A 342 -15.25 4.13 -15.30
N CYS A 343 -14.74 2.91 -15.46
CA CYS A 343 -14.58 2.31 -16.78
C CYS A 343 -15.98 2.01 -17.34
N GLN A 344 -16.29 2.47 -18.56
CA GLN A 344 -17.54 2.10 -19.21
C GLN A 344 -17.49 0.62 -19.58
N ILE A 345 -18.23 -0.21 -18.85
CA ILE A 345 -18.38 -1.63 -19.15
C ILE A 345 -19.41 -1.76 -20.27
N SER A 346 -18.95 -2.19 -21.44
CA SER A 346 -19.82 -2.58 -22.55
C SER A 346 -20.59 -3.84 -22.17
N VAL A 347 -21.77 -3.68 -21.56
CA VAL A 347 -22.68 -4.78 -21.28
C VAL A 347 -23.09 -5.42 -22.61
N ARG A 348 -22.67 -6.68 -22.84
CA ARG A 348 -23.20 -7.48 -23.95
C ARG A 348 -24.66 -7.81 -23.64
N GLN A 349 -25.57 -7.17 -24.37
CA GLN A 349 -26.94 -7.63 -24.48
C GLN A 349 -27.00 -8.72 -25.55
N ASP A 350 -26.80 -9.97 -25.14
CA ASP A 350 -27.06 -11.12 -26.00
C ASP A 350 -28.57 -11.48 -25.92
N GLY A 351 -29.25 -11.46 -27.07
CA GLY A 351 -30.54 -12.12 -27.28
C GLY A 351 -31.80 -11.42 -26.73
N GLN A 352 -32.40 -10.53 -27.52
CA GLN A 352 -33.87 -10.46 -27.59
C GLN A 352 -34.36 -11.48 -28.62
N THR A 353 -35.39 -12.25 -28.28
CA THR A 353 -36.20 -13.02 -29.24
C THR A 353 -37.54 -12.31 -29.43
N GLU A 354 -38.08 -12.32 -30.64
CA GLU A 354 -39.19 -11.46 -31.06
C GLU A 354 -40.57 -11.92 -30.56
N THR A 355 -41.45 -10.97 -30.19
CA THR A 355 -42.89 -11.06 -30.55
C THR A 355 -43.58 -9.68 -30.57
N GLU A 356 -43.77 -9.16 -31.79
CA GLU A 356 -44.93 -8.42 -32.35
C GLU A 356 -45.79 -7.38 -31.57
N LEU A 357 -46.00 -6.24 -32.27
CA LEU A 357 -47.23 -5.41 -32.41
C LEU A 357 -47.81 -4.71 -31.16
N SER A 358 -48.03 -3.39 -31.19
CA SER A 358 -48.95 -2.71 -32.12
C SER A 358 -48.80 -1.16 -32.16
N GLU A 359 -49.54 -0.50 -33.07
CA GLU A 359 -49.46 0.93 -33.44
C GLU A 359 -50.09 1.88 -32.37
N SER A 360 -49.98 3.22 -32.36
CA SER A 360 -49.60 4.26 -33.36
C SER A 360 -49.19 5.58 -32.61
N SER A 361 -48.97 6.80 -33.13
CA SER A 361 -49.08 7.47 -34.45
C SER A 361 -48.20 8.77 -34.51
N ALA A 362 -48.64 9.79 -35.27
CA ALA A 362 -48.28 11.23 -35.32
C ALA A 362 -47.71 11.89 -34.05
N PHE A 363 -46.76 12.85 -34.08
CA PHE A 363 -45.93 13.49 -35.12
C PHE A 363 -44.69 14.13 -34.42
N GLY A 364 -43.63 14.66 -35.06
CA GLY A 364 -43.33 14.95 -36.47
C GLY A 364 -41.90 15.48 -36.66
N LYS A 365 -41.63 16.25 -37.73
CA LYS A 365 -40.29 16.79 -38.15
C LYS A 365 -40.48 18.05 -39.03
N PRO A 366 -39.43 18.83 -39.43
CA PRO A 366 -38.02 18.82 -39.02
C PRO A 366 -37.47 20.23 -38.61
N SER A 367 -36.19 20.34 -38.21
CA SER A 367 -35.13 20.97 -39.04
C SER A 367 -33.80 21.16 -38.27
N ILE A 368 -32.69 21.33 -39.00
CA ILE A 368 -31.34 21.54 -38.48
C ILE A 368 -30.93 23.00 -38.75
N THR A 369 -30.46 23.71 -37.72
CA THR A 369 -29.63 24.92 -37.91
C THR A 369 -28.51 24.96 -36.88
N ASN A 370 -27.28 25.14 -37.36
CA ASN A 370 -26.13 25.40 -36.50
C ASN A 370 -26.29 26.77 -35.83
N LYS A 371 -26.08 26.84 -34.51
CA LYS A 371 -25.66 28.09 -33.85
C LYS A 371 -24.45 27.83 -32.95
N VAL A 372 -23.34 28.42 -33.37
CA VAL A 372 -22.19 28.68 -32.49
C VAL A 372 -22.69 29.50 -31.31
N LEU A 373 -22.45 29.03 -30.09
CA LEU A 373 -22.71 29.76 -28.86
C LEU A 373 -21.38 30.25 -28.29
N THR A 374 -21.15 31.55 -28.45
CA THR A 374 -20.00 32.28 -27.95
C THR A 374 -19.96 32.33 -26.43
N SER A 375 -18.76 32.54 -25.88
CA SER A 375 -18.50 32.68 -24.45
C SER A 375 -19.42 33.68 -23.73
N SER A 376 -19.95 33.27 -22.58
CA SER A 376 -20.41 34.18 -21.52
C SER A 376 -19.76 33.74 -20.20
N ALA A 377 -18.97 34.62 -19.58
CA ALA A 377 -18.31 34.35 -18.30
C ALA A 377 -19.18 34.84 -17.12
N PRO A 378 -19.29 34.09 -16.01
CA PRO A 378 -19.77 34.62 -14.74
C PRO A 378 -18.65 35.45 -14.08
N MET A 379 -19.00 36.61 -13.54
CA MET A 379 -18.08 37.44 -12.75
C MET A 379 -18.08 37.04 -11.26
N SER A 380 -16.98 37.38 -10.58
CA SER A 380 -16.80 37.42 -9.13
C SER A 380 -17.15 36.16 -8.31
N ASN A 381 -16.10 35.47 -7.85
CA ASN A 381 -15.69 35.75 -6.47
C ASN A 381 -14.16 35.82 -6.36
N GLY A 382 -13.65 36.81 -5.64
CA GLY A 382 -12.26 37.28 -5.76
C GLY A 382 -11.26 36.56 -4.87
N GLY A 383 -10.50 35.63 -5.45
CA GLY A 383 -9.28 35.10 -4.84
C GLY A 383 -8.37 34.54 -5.92
N GLU A 384 -7.23 35.19 -6.20
CA GLU A 384 -6.29 34.76 -7.23
C GLU A 384 -5.60 33.45 -6.83
N GLN A 385 -6.16 32.34 -7.28
CA GLN A 385 -5.59 31.02 -7.05
C GLN A 385 -4.38 30.83 -7.97
N LEU A 386 -3.19 31.15 -7.46
CA LEU A 386 -1.90 31.08 -8.16
C LEU A 386 -1.80 29.82 -9.03
N LYS A 387 -1.51 30.03 -10.31
CA LYS A 387 -1.45 28.96 -11.31
C LYS A 387 -0.29 28.02 -10.98
N LYS A 388 -0.59 26.73 -10.84
CA LYS A 388 0.43 25.70 -10.58
C LYS A 388 1.32 25.50 -11.80
N LEU A 389 2.62 25.32 -11.55
CA LEU A 389 3.62 24.99 -12.56
C LEU A 389 3.38 23.58 -13.11
N ARG A 390 3.32 23.40 -14.43
CA ARG A 390 3.25 22.07 -15.03
C ARG A 390 4.65 21.53 -15.28
N ILE A 391 5.01 20.42 -14.63
CA ILE A 391 6.35 19.83 -14.71
C ILE A 391 6.28 18.46 -15.38
N LEU A 392 7.01 18.30 -16.48
CA LEU A 392 7.17 17.02 -17.19
C LEU A 392 8.18 16.14 -16.45
N CYS A 393 7.82 14.90 -16.11
CA CYS A 393 8.59 14.02 -15.23
C CYS A 393 9.11 12.76 -15.98
N LEU A 394 10.42 12.73 -16.25
CA LEU A 394 11.11 11.64 -16.95
C LEU A 394 11.69 10.60 -15.96
N HIS A 395 11.33 9.33 -16.14
CA HIS A 395 11.71 8.23 -15.23
C HIS A 395 13.14 7.71 -15.45
N GLY A 396 13.66 6.92 -14.51
CA GLY A 396 14.99 6.28 -14.63
C GLY A 396 15.01 5.05 -15.56
N PHE A 397 16.20 4.50 -15.80
CA PHE A 397 16.40 3.31 -16.62
C PHE A 397 15.64 2.08 -16.09
N ARG A 398 15.05 1.28 -16.98
CA ARG A 398 14.21 0.11 -16.68
C ARG A 398 13.03 0.42 -15.72
N GLN A 399 12.51 1.65 -15.74
CA GLN A 399 11.29 2.07 -15.04
C GLN A 399 10.12 2.26 -16.04
N ASN A 400 9.06 2.92 -15.59
CA ASN A 400 7.90 3.37 -16.36
C ASN A 400 7.19 4.49 -15.58
N ALA A 401 6.42 5.35 -16.25
CA ALA A 401 5.68 6.47 -15.68
C ALA A 401 4.88 6.08 -14.43
N SER A 402 4.17 4.95 -14.50
CA SER A 402 3.38 4.38 -13.41
C SER A 402 4.21 4.13 -12.15
N SER A 403 5.39 3.51 -12.29
CA SER A 403 6.29 3.23 -11.17
C SER A 403 7.03 4.47 -10.66
N PHE A 404 7.40 5.40 -11.55
CA PHE A 404 8.06 6.65 -11.17
C PHE A 404 7.10 7.59 -10.41
N LYS A 405 5.85 7.73 -10.88
CA LYS A 405 4.75 8.42 -10.18
C LYS A 405 4.46 7.79 -8.81
N GLY A 406 4.60 6.47 -8.68
CA GLY A 406 4.57 5.76 -7.41
C GLY A 406 5.71 6.18 -6.46
N ARG A 407 6.97 6.08 -6.93
CA ARG A 407 8.16 6.47 -6.14
C ARG A 407 8.18 7.95 -5.74
N THR A 408 7.63 8.83 -6.56
CA THR A 408 7.58 10.29 -6.33
C THR A 408 6.28 10.79 -5.71
N SER A 409 5.36 9.90 -5.32
CA SER A 409 4.07 10.25 -4.70
C SER A 409 4.20 11.16 -3.47
N ALA A 410 5.26 10.99 -2.67
CA ALA A 410 5.57 11.88 -1.54
C ALA A 410 5.97 13.30 -2.00
N LEU A 411 6.76 13.43 -3.07
CA LEU A 411 7.12 14.71 -3.69
C LEU A 411 5.87 15.41 -4.23
N ALA A 412 5.04 14.69 -5.00
CA ALA A 412 3.77 15.19 -5.53
C ALA A 412 2.84 15.69 -4.40
N LYS A 413 2.70 14.93 -3.30
CA LYS A 413 1.89 15.35 -2.13
C LYS A 413 2.43 16.63 -1.48
N LYS A 414 3.75 16.82 -1.44
CA LYS A 414 4.43 17.99 -0.85
C LYS A 414 4.46 19.21 -1.77
N LEU A 415 4.37 19.03 -3.09
CA LEU A 415 4.30 20.09 -4.10
C LEU A 415 2.87 20.40 -4.60
N LYS A 416 1.83 19.75 -4.08
CA LYS A 416 0.43 19.78 -4.60
C LYS A 416 -0.22 21.17 -4.77
N HIS A 417 0.35 22.22 -4.16
CA HIS A 417 -0.10 23.62 -4.25
C HIS A 417 0.79 24.49 -5.16
N ILE A 418 1.99 24.01 -5.52
CA ILE A 418 3.02 24.70 -6.30
C ILE A 418 3.06 24.17 -7.73
N ALA A 419 2.98 22.84 -7.91
CA ALA A 419 3.16 22.18 -9.19
C ALA A 419 2.19 21.02 -9.44
N GLU A 420 1.88 20.80 -10.71
CA GLU A 420 1.38 19.55 -11.26
C GLU A 420 2.56 18.74 -11.82
N LEU A 421 2.67 17.47 -11.45
CA LEU A 421 3.68 16.55 -11.97
C LEU A 421 3.04 15.60 -12.99
N VAL A 422 3.44 15.71 -14.26
CA VAL A 422 2.93 14.92 -15.39
C VAL A 422 3.98 13.88 -15.77
N PHE A 423 3.61 12.61 -15.80
CA PHE A 423 4.55 11.49 -15.94
C PHE A 423 4.32 10.77 -17.25
N ILE A 424 5.40 10.59 -18.03
CA ILE A 424 5.39 10.00 -19.37
C ILE A 424 6.32 8.76 -19.40
N ASP A 425 5.95 7.77 -20.20
CA ASP A 425 6.75 6.57 -20.46
C ASP A 425 7.77 6.86 -21.56
N ALA A 426 8.98 6.29 -21.45
CA ALA A 426 9.99 6.44 -22.50
C ALA A 426 9.69 5.51 -23.70
N PRO A 427 10.10 5.85 -24.94
CA PRO A 427 9.72 5.06 -26.11
C PRO A 427 10.39 3.69 -26.16
N HIS A 428 11.66 3.58 -25.72
CA HIS A 428 12.44 2.35 -25.85
C HIS A 428 11.98 1.26 -24.87
N LYS A 429 11.04 0.42 -25.32
CA LYS A 429 10.60 -0.79 -24.62
C LYS A 429 11.73 -1.81 -24.54
N LEU A 430 12.07 -2.25 -23.34
CA LEU A 430 13.19 -3.16 -23.07
C LEU A 430 12.75 -4.59 -22.81
N SER A 431 13.58 -5.55 -23.28
CA SER A 431 13.48 -6.97 -22.97
C SER A 431 13.44 -7.24 -21.46
N PHE A 432 12.72 -8.29 -21.06
CA PHE A 432 12.83 -8.80 -19.69
C PHE A 432 14.16 -9.50 -19.52
N VAL A 433 14.76 -9.30 -18.35
CA VAL A 433 16.05 -9.90 -17.98
C VAL A 433 15.77 -10.77 -16.77
N TYR A 434 16.08 -12.06 -16.88
CA TYR A 434 15.87 -13.04 -15.82
C TYR A 434 17.17 -13.79 -15.53
N GLN A 435 17.38 -14.14 -14.27
CA GLN A 435 18.52 -14.95 -13.86
C GLN A 435 18.01 -16.36 -13.57
N PRO A 436 18.42 -17.40 -14.32
CA PRO A 436 18.03 -18.77 -14.01
C PRO A 436 18.69 -19.21 -12.70
N ASN A 437 17.93 -19.91 -11.84
CA ASN A 437 18.49 -20.57 -10.67
C ASN A 437 19.44 -21.69 -11.12
N SER A 438 20.61 -21.79 -10.50
CA SER A 438 21.58 -22.85 -10.74
C SER A 438 21.25 -24.12 -9.92
N ASP A 439 20.07 -24.68 -10.14
CA ASP A 439 19.71 -26.01 -9.62
C ASP A 439 20.23 -27.11 -10.58
N PRO A 440 21.01 -28.11 -10.12
CA PRO A 440 21.60 -29.12 -11.00
C PRO A 440 20.64 -30.09 -11.71
N CYS A 441 19.33 -29.98 -11.49
CA CYS A 441 18.32 -30.96 -11.92
C CYS A 441 17.11 -30.30 -12.62
N SER A 442 17.32 -29.57 -13.73
CA SER A 442 16.22 -29.19 -14.62
C SER A 442 16.66 -28.98 -16.08
N ASP A 443 16.41 -29.98 -16.94
CA ASP A 443 16.64 -29.86 -18.38
C ASP A 443 15.54 -28.99 -19.05
N LYS A 444 15.86 -27.69 -19.16
CA LYS A 444 15.23 -26.58 -19.94
C LYS A 444 14.55 -25.49 -19.09
N PRO A 445 15.09 -24.26 -19.05
CA PRO A 445 14.41 -23.12 -18.46
C PRO A 445 13.24 -22.67 -19.35
N SER A 446 12.01 -22.83 -18.87
CA SER A 446 10.83 -22.23 -19.51
C SER A 446 10.62 -20.80 -18.97
N PRO A 447 10.45 -19.76 -19.82
CA PRO A 447 10.18 -18.41 -19.33
C PRO A 447 8.83 -18.35 -18.61
N LEU A 448 8.84 -17.85 -17.38
CA LEU A 448 7.66 -17.83 -16.51
C LEU A 448 6.59 -16.87 -17.04
N SER A 449 5.38 -17.39 -17.30
CA SER A 449 4.24 -16.62 -17.83
C SER A 449 3.65 -15.66 -16.77
N PHE A 450 4.38 -14.59 -16.49
CA PHE A 450 3.96 -13.50 -15.64
C PHE A 450 3.58 -12.27 -16.47
N THR A 451 2.47 -11.62 -16.11
CA THR A 451 2.05 -10.32 -16.68
C THR A 451 2.90 -9.16 -16.15
N THR A 452 4.19 -9.23 -16.43
CA THR A 452 5.19 -8.23 -16.09
C THR A 452 4.91 -6.92 -16.84
N LYS A 453 4.78 -5.81 -16.09
CA LYS A 453 4.64 -4.48 -16.72
C LYS A 453 5.90 -4.16 -17.55
N PRO A 454 5.75 -3.61 -18.77
CA PRO A 454 6.90 -3.25 -19.60
C PRO A 454 7.83 -2.27 -18.86
N LYS A 455 9.12 -2.38 -19.19
CA LYS A 455 10.18 -1.47 -18.73
C LYS A 455 10.67 -0.67 -19.92
N PHE A 456 10.92 0.61 -19.70
CA PHE A 456 11.36 1.52 -20.74
C PHE A 456 12.67 2.22 -20.38
N ALA A 457 13.27 2.85 -21.39
CA ALA A 457 14.46 3.70 -21.27
C ALA A 457 14.39 4.90 -22.24
N TRP A 458 15.09 5.97 -21.91
CA TRP A 458 15.28 7.13 -22.78
C TRP A 458 16.47 6.97 -23.73
N LEU A 459 17.48 6.22 -23.29
CA LEU A 459 18.68 5.90 -24.04
C LEU A 459 18.94 4.40 -23.96
N VAL A 460 19.47 3.83 -25.01
CA VAL A 460 19.74 2.39 -25.16
C VAL A 460 21.17 2.14 -25.59
N SER A 461 21.61 0.89 -25.51
CA SER A 461 22.91 0.49 -26.06
C SER A 461 22.78 0.22 -27.56
N PRO A 462 23.78 0.53 -28.38
CA PRO A 462 23.79 0.11 -29.78
C PRO A 462 23.65 -1.41 -29.85
N ASN A 463 22.85 -1.90 -30.81
CA ASN A 463 22.34 -3.28 -30.91
C ASN A 463 21.22 -3.66 -29.91
N THR A 464 20.58 -2.71 -29.23
CA THR A 464 19.34 -3.00 -28.47
C THR A 464 18.18 -3.27 -29.45
N SER A 465 17.92 -4.55 -29.70
CA SER A 465 16.84 -5.04 -30.56
C SER A 465 15.44 -4.62 -30.05
N CYS A 466 14.92 -3.51 -30.58
CA CYS A 466 13.61 -2.93 -30.23
C CYS A 466 12.42 -3.70 -30.86
N HIS A 467 12.40 -5.02 -30.70
CA HIS A 467 11.29 -5.84 -31.19
C HIS A 467 10.00 -5.56 -30.39
N THR A 468 8.87 -5.61 -31.09
CA THR A 468 7.54 -5.38 -30.50
C THR A 468 7.10 -6.52 -29.56
N GLU A 469 7.69 -7.70 -29.69
CA GLU A 469 7.42 -8.87 -28.86
C GLU A 469 8.12 -8.76 -27.48
N GLN A 470 7.85 -9.70 -26.57
CA GLN A 470 8.41 -9.68 -25.20
C GLN A 470 9.60 -10.64 -25.09
N ASP A 471 10.73 -10.26 -25.67
CA ASP A 471 11.98 -11.01 -25.55
C ASP A 471 12.40 -11.19 -24.08
N TRP A 472 12.75 -12.43 -23.73
CA TRP A 472 13.35 -12.80 -22.45
C TRP A 472 14.85 -13.05 -22.67
N LYS A 473 15.69 -12.20 -22.10
CA LYS A 473 17.16 -12.35 -22.12
C LYS A 473 17.63 -12.87 -20.76
N ILE A 474 18.64 -13.74 -20.76
CA ILE A 474 19.29 -14.20 -19.52
C ILE A 474 20.14 -13.05 -18.96
N ALA A 475 20.28 -12.98 -17.64
CA ALA A 475 21.13 -12.01 -16.96
C ALA A 475 22.60 -12.45 -17.03
N ASP A 476 23.39 -11.78 -17.87
CA ASP A 476 24.84 -11.94 -17.93
C ASP A 476 25.51 -11.34 -16.68
N ALA A 477 25.56 -12.15 -15.61
CA ALA A 477 26.22 -11.89 -14.34
C ALA A 477 25.65 -10.67 -13.55
N THR A 478 26.48 -10.15 -12.63
CA THR A 478 26.11 -9.19 -11.58
C THR A 478 25.84 -7.78 -12.11
N PHE A 479 24.94 -7.04 -11.44
CA PHE A 479 24.59 -5.65 -11.76
C PHE A 479 25.82 -4.76 -11.99
N ASP A 480 25.98 -4.27 -13.21
CA ASP A 480 26.99 -3.28 -13.58
C ASP A 480 26.55 -1.87 -13.14
N PRO A 481 27.25 -1.22 -12.18
CA PRO A 481 26.96 0.17 -11.82
C PRO A 481 27.34 1.17 -12.92
N LEU A 482 28.16 0.80 -13.90
CA LEU A 482 28.56 1.63 -15.03
C LEU A 482 27.74 1.40 -16.31
N GLN A 483 26.68 0.57 -16.26
CA GLN A 483 25.80 0.27 -17.40
C GLN A 483 25.27 1.51 -18.13
N TYR A 484 25.19 2.66 -17.43
CA TYR A 484 24.75 3.93 -18.00
C TYR A 484 25.70 4.51 -19.05
N GLN A 485 26.99 4.16 -18.99
CA GLN A 485 28.01 4.56 -19.96
C GLN A 485 27.84 3.84 -21.30
N GLN A 486 27.19 2.68 -21.28
CA GLN A 486 26.92 1.86 -22.48
C GLN A 486 25.65 2.31 -23.22
N GLN A 487 24.93 3.33 -22.73
CA GLN A 487 23.65 3.79 -23.28
C GLN A 487 23.87 4.88 -24.33
N THR A 488 24.59 4.53 -25.41
CA THR A 488 25.12 5.47 -26.40
C THR A 488 24.21 5.66 -27.63
N ASP A 489 22.93 5.32 -27.55
CA ASP A 489 21.98 5.33 -28.68
C ASP A 489 20.54 5.66 -28.23
N GLY A 490 19.62 5.88 -29.18
CA GLY A 490 18.19 6.12 -28.96
C GLY A 490 17.78 7.57 -28.65
N PHE A 491 18.73 8.51 -28.69
CA PHE A 491 18.48 9.93 -28.37
C PHE A 491 17.45 10.58 -29.31
N GLU A 492 17.64 10.48 -30.62
CA GLU A 492 16.78 11.17 -31.62
C GLU A 492 15.32 10.71 -31.54
N GLU A 493 15.09 9.40 -31.34
CA GLU A 493 13.74 8.84 -31.14
C GLU A 493 13.10 9.38 -29.84
N SER A 494 13.85 9.39 -28.73
CA SER A 494 13.38 9.96 -27.47
C SER A 494 13.16 11.46 -27.52
N TYR A 495 13.94 12.20 -28.32
CA TYR A 495 13.74 13.63 -28.54
C TYR A 495 12.46 13.89 -29.35
N ALA A 496 12.30 13.24 -30.52
CA ALA A 496 11.11 13.38 -31.36
C ALA A 496 9.82 12.92 -30.65
N TYR A 497 9.90 11.84 -29.87
CA TYR A 497 8.80 11.37 -29.03
C TYR A 497 8.38 12.41 -27.98
N LEU A 498 9.36 13.00 -27.27
CA LEU A 498 9.08 14.02 -26.25
C LEU A 498 8.60 15.34 -26.86
N GLU A 499 9.13 15.78 -28.01
CA GLU A 499 8.64 16.97 -28.71
C GLU A 499 7.18 16.81 -29.14
N ASN A 500 6.81 15.65 -29.70
CA ASN A 500 5.43 15.33 -30.06
C ASN A 500 4.51 15.27 -28.83
N ALA A 501 4.95 14.64 -27.74
CA ALA A 501 4.18 14.61 -26.49
C ALA A 501 3.97 16.01 -25.88
N ILE A 502 4.97 16.89 -25.93
CA ILE A 502 4.88 18.27 -25.45
C ILE A 502 3.95 19.12 -26.34
N ALA A 503 3.90 18.85 -27.65
CA ALA A 503 2.95 19.47 -28.56
C ALA A 503 1.49 19.03 -28.30
N GLN A 504 1.26 17.80 -27.81
CA GLN A 504 -0.06 17.25 -27.52
C GLN A 504 -0.59 17.63 -26.12
N ASP A 505 0.20 17.41 -25.06
CA ASP A 505 -0.21 17.64 -23.66
C ASP A 505 -0.15 19.12 -23.22
N GLY A 506 0.21 20.01 -24.15
CA GLY A 506 0.32 21.46 -23.96
C GLY A 506 1.51 21.89 -23.11
N ASN A 507 1.74 23.21 -23.02
CA ASN A 507 2.94 23.78 -22.39
C ASN A 507 3.22 23.24 -20.97
N PHE A 508 4.51 22.97 -20.74
CA PHE A 508 5.11 22.68 -19.44
C PHE A 508 5.98 23.85 -19.01
N ASP A 509 5.86 24.27 -17.76
CA ASP A 509 6.70 25.30 -17.14
C ASP A 509 8.13 24.81 -16.89
N GLY A 510 8.32 23.51 -16.68
CA GLY A 510 9.64 22.95 -16.42
C GLY A 510 9.71 21.44 -16.61
N ILE A 511 10.91 20.89 -16.45
CA ILE A 511 11.20 19.47 -16.59
C ILE A 511 11.84 18.93 -15.32
N LEU A 512 11.50 17.70 -14.93
CA LEU A 512 12.10 16.96 -13.84
C LEU A 512 12.53 15.58 -14.36
N GLY A 513 13.79 15.22 -14.17
CA GLY A 513 14.31 13.91 -14.52
C GLY A 513 14.91 13.19 -13.33
N PHE A 514 14.86 11.86 -13.35
CA PHE A 514 15.54 11.00 -12.37
C PHE A 514 16.44 9.98 -13.06
N SER A 515 17.69 9.81 -12.57
CA SER A 515 18.66 8.87 -13.15
C SER A 515 18.85 9.17 -14.65
N GLN A 516 18.75 8.16 -15.53
CA GLN A 516 18.72 8.34 -16.99
C GLN A 516 17.74 9.42 -17.47
N GLY A 517 16.58 9.59 -16.82
CA GLY A 517 15.61 10.62 -17.15
C GLY A 517 16.13 12.05 -16.86
N ALA A 518 17.06 12.23 -15.93
CA ALA A 518 17.74 13.50 -15.71
C ALA A 518 18.75 13.79 -16.83
N SER A 519 19.47 12.76 -17.29
CA SER A 519 20.38 12.86 -18.43
C SER A 519 19.64 13.23 -19.72
N MET A 520 18.50 12.57 -19.99
CA MET A 520 17.62 12.90 -21.12
C MET A 520 17.00 14.31 -20.99
N ALA A 521 16.56 14.69 -19.78
CA ALA A 521 16.04 16.03 -19.55
C ALA A 521 17.10 17.11 -19.82
N ALA A 522 18.37 16.87 -19.45
CA ALA A 522 19.46 17.80 -19.73
C ALA A 522 19.77 17.91 -21.23
N LEU A 523 19.66 16.81 -21.99
CA LEU A 523 19.74 16.83 -23.45
C LEU A 523 18.62 17.66 -24.09
N LEU A 524 17.38 17.55 -23.60
CA LEU A 524 16.28 18.42 -24.05
C LEU A 524 16.57 19.91 -23.74
N CYS A 525 17.15 20.22 -22.59
CA CYS A 525 17.52 21.59 -22.22
C CYS A 525 18.66 22.14 -23.13
N ARG A 526 19.65 21.29 -23.45
CA ARG A 526 20.72 21.58 -24.41
C ARG A 526 20.14 21.85 -25.80
N GLN A 527 19.20 21.03 -26.27
CA GLN A 527 18.60 21.20 -27.59
C GLN A 527 17.69 22.43 -27.67
N GLN A 528 16.88 22.70 -26.64
CA GLN A 528 16.10 23.94 -26.48
C GLN A 528 16.98 25.22 -26.55
N GLN A 529 18.26 25.15 -26.16
CA GLN A 529 19.19 26.29 -26.30
C GLN A 529 19.70 26.45 -27.73
N LYS A 530 19.78 25.37 -28.51
CA LYS A 530 20.18 25.38 -29.93
C LYS A 530 19.03 25.75 -30.87
N THR A 531 17.80 25.32 -30.57
CA THR A 531 16.61 25.59 -31.38
C THR A 531 15.73 26.65 -30.70
N CYS A 532 15.46 27.79 -31.36
CA CYS A 532 14.57 28.83 -30.81
C CYS A 532 13.06 28.42 -30.77
N GLY A 533 12.76 27.14 -30.92
CA GLY A 533 11.43 26.54 -31.05
C GLY A 533 10.92 25.94 -29.73
N SER A 534 10.20 24.83 -29.86
CA SER A 534 9.79 23.94 -28.77
C SER A 534 10.92 22.97 -28.37
N PRO A 535 10.92 22.43 -27.13
CA PRO A 535 10.10 22.83 -25.98
C PRO A 535 10.58 24.16 -25.36
N LYS A 536 9.78 24.75 -24.45
CA LYS A 536 10.10 26.03 -23.79
C LYS A 536 10.02 25.94 -22.27
N PHE A 537 10.81 25.05 -21.69
CA PHE A 537 10.95 24.95 -20.24
C PHE A 537 11.55 26.24 -19.68
N ARG A 538 11.10 26.65 -18.49
CA ARG A 538 11.58 27.80 -17.72
C ARG A 538 12.62 27.39 -16.67
N PHE A 539 12.60 26.13 -16.26
CA PHE A 539 13.53 25.53 -15.31
C PHE A 539 13.68 24.00 -15.50
N GLY A 540 14.76 23.43 -14.95
CA GLY A 540 14.99 21.98 -14.87
C GLY A 540 15.30 21.48 -13.46
N ILE A 541 14.89 20.24 -13.13
CA ILE A 541 15.22 19.55 -11.87
C ILE A 541 15.85 18.19 -12.19
N PHE A 542 17.08 17.97 -11.74
CA PHE A 542 17.92 16.85 -12.18
C PHE A 542 18.35 15.98 -10.99
N CYS A 543 17.68 14.84 -10.79
CA CYS A 543 17.88 13.98 -9.62
C CYS A 543 18.74 12.75 -9.92
N SER A 544 19.90 12.61 -9.27
CA SER A 544 20.94 11.59 -9.52
C SER A 544 21.23 11.36 -11.02
N GLY A 545 21.30 12.45 -11.79
CA GLY A 545 21.63 12.40 -13.22
C GLY A 545 23.13 12.29 -13.51
N TYR A 546 23.48 12.15 -14.78
CA TYR A 546 24.86 12.05 -15.28
C TYR A 546 24.96 12.70 -16.67
N PRO A 547 26.13 13.19 -17.12
CA PRO A 547 26.34 13.53 -18.53
C PRO A 547 26.04 12.30 -19.38
N ALA A 548 25.10 12.41 -20.31
CA ALA A 548 24.80 11.29 -21.20
C ALA A 548 25.99 11.05 -22.15
N PRO A 549 26.31 9.80 -22.52
CA PRO A 549 27.37 9.48 -23.49
C PRO A 549 26.91 9.73 -24.94
N VAL A 550 25.97 10.64 -25.15
CA VAL A 550 25.35 11.03 -26.43
C VAL A 550 25.01 12.52 -26.39
N GLY A 551 24.89 13.13 -27.57
CA GLY A 551 24.59 14.55 -27.71
C GLY A 551 25.81 15.45 -27.48
N ASP A 552 25.69 16.69 -27.95
CA ASP A 552 26.75 17.70 -27.86
C ASP A 552 26.65 18.44 -26.52
N PHE A 553 27.53 18.06 -25.59
CA PHE A 553 27.77 18.81 -24.35
C PHE A 553 29.04 19.67 -24.39
N ASP A 554 29.92 19.50 -25.38
CA ASP A 554 31.19 20.22 -25.55
C ASP A 554 31.01 21.71 -25.93
N SER A 555 29.78 22.09 -26.30
CA SER A 555 29.32 23.47 -26.46
C SER A 555 29.29 24.30 -25.15
N GLU A 556 29.01 25.60 -25.27
CA GLU A 556 28.77 26.55 -24.17
C GLU A 556 27.85 26.03 -23.02
N PRO A 557 27.90 26.57 -21.79
CA PRO A 557 27.03 26.14 -20.69
C PRO A 557 25.52 26.23 -20.99
N ILE A 558 24.74 25.33 -20.40
CA ILE A 558 23.27 25.35 -20.47
C ILE A 558 22.74 26.46 -19.54
N ARG A 559 22.07 27.46 -20.13
CA ARG A 559 21.61 28.70 -19.47
C ARG A 559 20.22 28.60 -18.84
N LEU A 560 19.64 27.39 -18.82
CA LEU A 560 18.34 27.13 -18.19
C LEU A 560 18.51 27.03 -16.67
N PRO A 561 17.76 27.81 -15.85
CA PRO A 561 17.78 27.69 -14.39
C PRO A 561 17.55 26.25 -13.92
N SER A 562 18.41 25.74 -13.04
CA SER A 562 18.43 24.32 -12.70
C SER A 562 18.58 24.03 -11.20
N LEU A 563 17.97 22.95 -10.75
CA LEU A 563 18.20 22.35 -9.43
C LEU A 563 18.74 20.93 -9.59
N HIS A 564 20.01 20.73 -9.26
CA HIS A 564 20.68 19.43 -9.29
C HIS A 564 20.63 18.81 -7.89
N CYS A 565 20.14 17.58 -7.81
CA CYS A 565 19.84 16.89 -6.56
C CYS A 565 20.49 15.51 -6.58
N PHE A 566 21.43 15.22 -5.69
CA PHE A 566 22.13 13.91 -5.72
C PHE A 566 22.73 13.49 -4.38
N GLY A 567 23.05 12.20 -4.28
CA GLY A 567 23.67 11.62 -3.09
C GLY A 567 25.02 12.27 -2.77
N SER A 568 25.19 12.70 -1.52
CA SER A 568 26.48 13.09 -0.97
C SER A 568 27.38 11.86 -0.79
N THR A 569 28.64 12.07 -0.41
CA THR A 569 29.57 10.97 -0.09
C THR A 569 29.03 10.02 1.00
N VAL A 570 28.19 10.54 1.91
CA VAL A 570 27.53 9.77 2.99
C VAL A 570 26.26 9.06 2.49
N GLY A 571 25.60 9.60 1.45
CA GLY A 571 24.39 9.00 0.87
C GLY A 571 24.63 7.66 0.16
N HIS A 572 25.87 7.38 -0.25
CA HIS A 572 26.28 6.14 -0.92
C HIS A 572 25.35 5.74 -2.08
N ASP A 573 25.12 6.66 -3.03
CA ASP A 573 24.45 6.31 -4.29
C ASP A 573 25.31 5.27 -5.05
N ARG A 574 24.81 4.03 -5.12
CA ARG A 574 25.48 2.87 -5.73
C ARG A 574 25.16 2.71 -7.23
N GLN A 575 24.40 3.63 -7.82
CA GLN A 575 24.06 3.59 -9.24
C GLN A 575 24.77 4.73 -9.98
N ILE A 576 24.70 5.96 -9.47
CA ILE A 576 25.38 7.12 -10.04
C ILE A 576 26.22 7.77 -8.94
N ALA A 577 27.54 7.82 -9.13
CA ALA A 577 28.44 8.38 -8.14
C ALA A 577 28.25 9.90 -8.01
N LYS A 578 28.44 10.45 -6.79
CA LYS A 578 28.37 11.90 -6.50
C LYS A 578 29.08 12.74 -7.57
N ARG A 579 30.31 12.34 -7.94
CA ARG A 579 31.12 13.05 -8.92
C ARG A 579 30.40 13.14 -10.27
N THR A 580 29.88 12.03 -10.79
CA THR A 580 29.16 11.97 -12.06
C THR A 580 27.90 12.85 -12.07
N SER A 581 27.19 13.00 -10.94
CA SER A 581 26.07 13.95 -10.85
C SER A 581 26.51 15.41 -10.70
N ALA A 582 27.66 15.67 -10.07
CA ALA A 582 28.28 16.99 -10.08
C ALA A 582 28.84 17.37 -11.47
N ASP A 583 29.35 16.40 -12.24
CA ASP A 583 29.82 16.59 -13.62
C ASP A 583 28.63 17.00 -14.52
N LEU A 584 27.42 16.45 -14.33
CA LEU A 584 26.20 16.93 -15.00
C LEU A 584 25.83 18.37 -14.61
N ALA A 585 25.92 18.72 -13.33
CA ALA A 585 25.72 20.09 -12.87
C ALA A 585 26.77 21.06 -13.44
N GLY A 586 27.99 20.56 -13.70
CA GLY A 586 29.08 21.26 -14.37
C GLY A 586 28.71 21.85 -15.74
N LEU A 587 27.77 21.21 -16.45
CA LEU A 587 27.33 21.60 -17.80
C LEU A 587 26.30 22.75 -17.81
N PHE A 588 25.80 23.18 -16.64
CA PHE A 588 24.87 24.29 -16.49
C PHE A 588 25.59 25.56 -16.00
N GLU A 589 25.08 26.72 -16.40
CA GLU A 589 25.64 28.04 -16.05
C GLU A 589 25.69 28.24 -14.52
N GLU A 590 26.82 28.73 -13.99
CA GLU A 590 27.12 28.64 -12.55
C GLU A 590 26.24 29.54 -11.67
N ASP A 591 25.82 30.69 -12.17
CA ASP A 591 24.87 31.60 -11.53
C ASP A 591 23.41 31.10 -11.59
N ARG A 592 23.13 30.07 -12.41
CA ARG A 592 21.78 29.56 -12.68
C ARG A 592 21.50 28.17 -12.12
N ARG A 593 22.54 27.46 -11.69
CA ARG A 593 22.45 26.12 -11.08
C ARG A 593 22.43 26.21 -9.55
N SER A 594 21.48 25.52 -8.95
CA SER A 594 21.46 25.21 -7.52
C SER A 594 21.87 23.74 -7.32
N ILE A 595 22.71 23.45 -6.34
CA ILE A 595 23.15 22.09 -6.00
C ILE A 595 22.65 21.72 -4.59
N MET A 596 21.93 20.60 -4.51
CA MET A 596 21.36 20.04 -3.29
C MET A 596 21.89 18.60 -3.09
N GLU A 597 22.95 18.47 -2.30
CA GLU A 597 23.46 17.16 -1.87
C GLU A 597 22.65 16.58 -0.72
N HIS A 598 22.38 15.28 -0.75
CA HIS A 598 21.64 14.58 0.32
C HIS A 598 22.35 13.35 0.88
N ASP A 599 22.21 13.13 2.19
CA ASP A 599 22.65 11.96 2.97
C ASP A 599 21.87 10.66 2.66
N MET A 600 21.40 10.49 1.42
CA MET A 600 20.57 9.36 0.97
C MET A 600 21.05 8.88 -0.40
N GLY A 601 20.83 7.60 -0.73
CA GLY A 601 21.26 6.99 -2.00
C GLY A 601 20.38 7.35 -3.21
N HIS A 602 20.24 6.42 -4.17
CA HIS A 602 19.59 6.64 -5.48
C HIS A 602 18.06 6.86 -5.41
N ILE A 603 17.65 8.03 -4.92
CA ILE A 603 16.27 8.46 -4.69
C ILE A 603 16.10 9.97 -4.96
N ILE A 604 14.86 10.46 -4.93
CA ILE A 604 14.59 11.90 -4.74
C ILE A 604 14.25 12.12 -3.26
N PRO A 605 14.95 13.01 -2.53
CA PRO A 605 14.69 13.26 -1.11
C PRO A 605 13.40 14.09 -0.93
N THR A 606 12.56 13.68 0.01
CA THR A 606 11.29 14.38 0.32
C THR A 606 11.14 14.79 1.78
N ARG A 607 12.19 14.65 2.59
CA ARG A 607 12.27 15.20 3.96
C ARG A 607 12.84 16.64 3.94
N PRO A 608 12.55 17.47 4.95
CA PRO A 608 13.34 18.67 5.22
C PRO A 608 14.83 18.29 5.47
N PRO A 609 15.79 19.18 5.16
CA PRO A 609 15.60 20.48 4.52
C PRO A 609 15.34 20.38 3.00
N TYR A 610 15.65 19.24 2.38
CA TYR A 610 15.71 19.07 0.92
C TYR A 610 14.41 19.44 0.20
N ILE A 611 13.25 18.99 0.70
CA ILE A 611 11.96 19.35 0.08
C ILE A 611 11.69 20.85 0.08
N ASP A 612 12.21 21.57 1.08
CA ASP A 612 11.94 23.00 1.25
C ASP A 612 12.82 23.85 0.32
N GLN A 613 14.05 23.40 0.02
CA GLN A 613 14.87 23.92 -1.08
C GLN A 613 14.20 23.69 -2.46
N VAL A 614 13.58 22.52 -2.69
CA VAL A 614 12.80 22.26 -3.93
C VAL A 614 11.61 23.22 -4.05
N LYS A 615 10.90 23.51 -2.94
CA LYS A 615 9.82 24.51 -2.94
C LYS A 615 10.35 25.92 -3.22
N GLU A 616 11.47 26.29 -2.60
CA GLU A 616 12.11 27.59 -2.75
C GLU A 616 12.54 27.85 -4.20
N PHE A 617 13.25 26.90 -4.81
CA PHE A 617 13.58 26.93 -6.23
C PHE A 617 12.33 27.10 -7.10
N LEU A 618 11.26 26.33 -6.86
CA LEU A 618 10.02 26.42 -7.64
C LEU A 618 9.25 27.74 -7.46
N ARG A 619 9.33 28.39 -6.29
CA ARG A 619 8.69 29.70 -6.05
C ARG A 619 9.22 30.79 -6.96
N ASN A 620 10.48 30.69 -7.42
CA ASN A 620 11.07 31.65 -8.36
C ASN A 620 10.40 31.64 -9.75
N PHE A 621 9.47 30.74 -10.00
CA PHE A 621 8.75 30.59 -11.26
C PHE A 621 7.22 30.69 -11.13
N MET A 622 6.68 30.82 -9.91
CA MET A 622 5.24 31.02 -9.67
C MET A 622 4.82 32.47 -9.92
#